data_AF-A0A2E8NN47-F1
#
_entry.id   AF-A0A2E8NN47-F1
#
_cell.length_a   1.000
_cell.length_b   1.000
_cell.length_c   1.000
_cell.angle_alpha   90.00
_cell.angle_beta   90.00
_cell.angle_gamma   90.00
#
_symmetry.space_group_name_H-M   'P 1'
#
loop_
_entity.id
_entity.type
_entity.pdbx_description
1 polymer ?
#
loop_
_entity_poly.entity_id
_entity_poly.type
_entity_poly.pdbx_seq_one_letter_code
_entity_poly.pdbx_strand_id
1 'polypeptide(L)'
;MGLGGYSTEKLLMGGAALVTFAFFFVAIVYPSIFTPKPDWGAADGCIGGQTDHADTDDSDIGVARHYHPRIQITIDGNQLPIPPNTGIDQLGCRGGMRWVHIHSASDSGFTTIHIETPDRMNVPLGAFFQVWDREGTPSLTEDRKFDINGNGVSDWEEYDISMIVNGKENKQFESFVMEDLDMIELLFTSK
;
A
#
# COMPACT_ATOMS: atom_id res chain seq x y z
N MET A 1 -44.99 -43.47 -11.53
CA MET A 1 -44.06 -42.63 -10.75
C MET A 1 -43.83 -41.36 -11.55
N GLY A 2 -44.54 -40.28 -11.22
CA GLY A 2 -44.42 -39.01 -11.93
C GLY A 2 -43.17 -38.26 -11.46
N LEU A 3 -42.14 -38.22 -12.31
CA LEU A 3 -41.06 -37.25 -12.16
C LEU A 3 -41.65 -35.88 -12.48
N GLY A 4 -42.08 -35.15 -11.44
CA GLY A 4 -42.55 -33.77 -11.58
C GLY A 4 -41.42 -32.92 -12.16
N GLY A 5 -41.59 -32.50 -13.42
CA GLY A 5 -40.62 -31.62 -14.08
C GLY A 5 -40.43 -30.35 -13.28
N TYR A 6 -39.18 -30.03 -12.95
CA TYR A 6 -38.87 -28.75 -12.33
C TYR A 6 -39.22 -27.63 -13.33
N SER A 7 -40.04 -26.67 -12.89
CA SER A 7 -40.25 -25.43 -13.64
C SER A 7 -38.90 -24.74 -13.87
N THR A 8 -38.73 -24.11 -15.02
CA THR A 8 -37.53 -23.32 -15.36
C THR A 8 -37.16 -22.36 -14.24
N GLU A 9 -38.14 -21.76 -13.57
CA GLU A 9 -37.94 -20.88 -12.41
C GLU A 9 -37.24 -21.59 -11.24
N LYS A 10 -37.62 -22.83 -10.91
CA LYS A 10 -37.00 -23.61 -9.83
C LYS A 10 -35.57 -24.03 -10.17
N LEU A 11 -35.30 -24.32 -11.44
CA LEU A 11 -33.94 -24.58 -11.92
C LEU A 11 -33.07 -23.33 -11.85
N LEU A 12 -33.59 -22.17 -12.27
CA LEU A 12 -32.89 -20.89 -12.18
C LEU A 12 -32.61 -20.49 -10.73
N MET A 13 -33.58 -20.62 -9.83
CA MET A 13 -33.37 -20.33 -8.40
C MET A 13 -32.37 -21.29 -7.76
N GLY A 14 -32.44 -22.59 -8.08
CA GLY A 14 -31.47 -23.57 -7.60
C GLY A 14 -30.05 -23.29 -8.11
N GLY A 15 -29.91 -22.93 -9.39
CA GLY A 15 -28.64 -22.53 -9.99
C GLY A 15 -28.07 -21.27 -9.36
N ALA A 16 -28.90 -20.23 -9.16
CA ALA A 16 -28.48 -18.98 -8.51
C ALA A 16 -27.98 -19.24 -7.08
N ALA A 17 -28.72 -20.03 -6.30
CA ALA A 17 -28.31 -20.40 -4.95
C ALA A 17 -26.95 -21.11 -4.93
N LEU A 18 -26.74 -22.10 -5.81
CA LEU A 18 -25.47 -22.82 -5.91
C LEU A 18 -24.29 -21.89 -6.27
N VAL A 19 -24.48 -20.97 -7.22
CA VAL A 19 -23.44 -20.00 -7.60
C VAL A 19 -23.11 -19.06 -6.44
N THR A 20 -24.13 -18.55 -5.73
CA THR A 20 -23.92 -17.69 -4.56
C THR A 20 -23.16 -18.43 -3.45
N PHE A 21 -23.53 -19.67 -3.13
CA PHE A 21 -22.80 -20.47 -2.15
C PHE A 21 -21.36 -20.74 -2.58
N ALA A 22 -21.13 -21.07 -3.85
CA ALA A 22 -19.79 -21.26 -4.38
C ALA A 22 -18.96 -19.97 -4.28
N PHE A 23 -19.55 -18.81 -4.59
CA PHE A 23 -18.88 -17.51 -4.47
C PHE A 23 -18.48 -17.23 -3.01
N PHE A 24 -19.39 -17.37 -2.05
CA PHE A 24 -19.06 -17.15 -0.64
C PHE A 24 -18.05 -18.17 -0.11
N PHE A 25 -18.14 -19.43 -0.52
CA PHE A 25 -17.15 -20.44 -0.19
C PHE A 25 -15.76 -20.01 -0.69
N VAL A 26 -15.64 -19.60 -1.95
CA VAL A 26 -14.39 -19.12 -2.51
C VAL A 26 -13.91 -17.84 -1.82
N ALA A 27 -14.79 -16.89 -1.52
CA ALA A 27 -14.42 -15.65 -0.82
C ALA A 27 -13.93 -15.88 0.61
N ILE A 28 -14.48 -16.89 1.30
CA ILE A 28 -14.07 -17.25 2.67
C ILE A 28 -12.78 -18.07 2.66
N VAL A 29 -12.65 -19.04 1.73
CA VAL A 29 -11.52 -19.98 1.69
C VAL A 29 -10.31 -19.38 0.97
N TYR A 30 -10.53 -18.54 -0.04
CA TYR A 30 -9.50 -17.94 -0.87
C TYR A 30 -9.67 -16.41 -0.98
N PRO A 31 -9.68 -15.67 0.14
CA PRO A 31 -9.89 -14.22 0.12
C PRO A 31 -8.83 -13.46 -0.70
N SER A 32 -7.63 -14.05 -0.86
CA SER A 32 -6.51 -13.48 -1.63
C SER A 32 -6.80 -13.31 -3.13
N ILE A 33 -7.81 -13.98 -3.70
CA ILE A 33 -8.16 -13.76 -5.12
C ILE A 33 -8.82 -12.40 -5.35
N PHE A 34 -9.33 -11.79 -4.28
CA PHE A 34 -10.00 -10.48 -4.31
C PHE A 34 -9.10 -9.36 -3.81
N THR A 35 -7.89 -9.66 -3.33
CA THR A 35 -6.93 -8.64 -2.92
C THR A 35 -6.20 -8.08 -4.15
N PRO A 36 -6.13 -6.75 -4.31
CA PRO A 36 -5.39 -6.14 -5.41
C PRO A 36 -3.92 -6.53 -5.35
N LYS A 37 -3.35 -6.94 -6.50
CA LYS A 37 -1.93 -7.28 -6.58
C LYS A 37 -1.10 -6.00 -6.43
N PRO A 38 -0.15 -5.94 -5.47
CA PRO A 38 0.65 -4.74 -5.22
C PRO A 38 1.60 -4.43 -6.39
N ASP A 39 1.65 -3.16 -6.76
CA ASP A 39 2.57 -2.63 -7.77
C ASP A 39 3.77 -1.96 -7.10
N TRP A 40 4.81 -2.76 -6.90
CA TRP A 40 6.06 -2.33 -6.27
C TRP A 40 6.90 -1.39 -7.14
N GLY A 41 6.63 -1.33 -8.45
CA GLY A 41 7.30 -0.37 -9.34
C GLY A 41 6.96 1.08 -9.00
N ALA A 42 5.87 1.30 -8.24
CA ALA A 42 5.49 2.63 -7.77
C ALA A 42 6.57 3.32 -6.93
N ALA A 43 7.46 2.57 -6.27
CA ALA A 43 8.57 3.15 -5.50
C ALA A 43 9.62 3.85 -6.38
N ASP A 44 9.73 3.48 -7.66
CA ASP A 44 10.76 3.98 -8.58
C ASP A 44 10.29 5.14 -9.45
N GLY A 45 8.98 5.38 -9.52
CA GLY A 45 8.42 6.47 -10.30
C GLY A 45 8.88 7.85 -9.82
N CYS A 46 8.96 8.80 -10.74
CA CYS A 46 9.42 10.16 -10.52
C CYS A 46 8.50 11.14 -11.25
N ILE A 47 8.26 12.29 -10.63
CA ILE A 47 7.50 13.42 -11.16
C ILE A 47 8.40 14.65 -11.07
N GLY A 48 8.65 15.29 -12.21
CA GLY A 48 9.63 16.36 -12.30
C GLY A 48 11.07 15.84 -12.23
N GLY A 49 12.02 16.77 -12.33
CA GLY A 49 13.44 16.50 -12.14
C GLY A 49 14.24 16.32 -13.44
N GLN A 50 15.54 16.10 -13.27
CA GLN A 50 16.54 16.17 -14.34
C GLN A 50 16.46 15.01 -15.35
N THR A 51 15.71 13.95 -15.02
CA THR A 51 15.43 12.81 -15.89
C THR A 51 14.21 13.01 -16.76
N ASP A 52 13.43 14.06 -16.50
CA ASP A 52 12.27 14.41 -17.29
C ASP A 52 12.79 15.24 -18.45
N HIS A 53 12.72 14.68 -19.65
CA HIS A 53 13.14 15.39 -20.84
C HIS A 53 12.42 16.74 -20.92
N ALA A 54 13.19 17.80 -20.68
CA ALA A 54 12.84 19.17 -20.91
C ALA A 54 12.56 19.41 -22.40
N ASP A 55 11.37 19.09 -22.88
CA ASP A 55 10.80 19.66 -24.11
C ASP A 55 9.32 19.27 -24.29
N THR A 56 8.42 19.78 -23.46
CA THR A 56 7.02 20.13 -23.83
C THR A 56 6.33 20.72 -22.61
N ASP A 57 5.76 21.91 -22.80
CA ASP A 57 4.60 22.49 -22.08
C ASP A 57 4.35 22.01 -20.63
N ASP A 58 4.57 22.91 -19.66
CA ASP A 58 4.41 22.79 -18.20
C ASP A 58 2.97 22.51 -17.73
N SER A 59 2.15 21.84 -18.54
CA SER A 59 0.73 21.59 -18.28
C SER A 59 0.37 20.13 -18.04
N ASP A 60 1.28 19.18 -18.25
CA ASP A 60 1.09 17.77 -17.89
C ASP A 60 2.33 17.20 -17.19
N ILE A 61 2.42 17.36 -15.86
CA ILE A 61 3.45 16.72 -15.02
C ILE A 61 3.25 15.19 -14.92
N GLY A 62 2.47 14.60 -15.84
CA GLY A 62 2.21 13.17 -15.93
C GLY A 62 1.42 12.58 -14.77
N VAL A 63 0.72 13.38 -13.95
CA VAL A 63 -0.06 12.91 -12.79
C VAL A 63 -1.53 12.77 -13.16
N ALA A 64 -2.04 11.54 -13.20
CA ALA A 64 -3.47 11.26 -13.44
C ALA A 64 -4.21 10.83 -12.16
N ARG A 65 -3.49 10.42 -11.13
CA ARG A 65 -4.03 9.98 -9.83
C ARG A 65 -3.24 10.62 -8.70
N HIS A 66 -3.96 11.10 -7.69
CA HIS A 66 -3.40 11.72 -6.50
C HIS A 66 -4.19 11.23 -5.28
N TYR A 67 -3.51 10.59 -4.32
CA TYR A 67 -4.09 10.10 -3.06
C TYR A 67 -3.32 10.64 -1.85
N HIS A 68 -4.01 10.77 -0.72
CA HIS A 68 -3.47 11.25 0.56
C HIS A 68 -3.68 10.26 1.72
N PRO A 69 -3.17 9.01 1.65
CA PRO A 69 -3.11 8.15 2.82
C PRO A 69 -2.22 8.76 3.89
N ARG A 70 -2.49 8.39 5.14
CA ARG A 70 -1.87 8.94 6.33
C ARG A 70 -1.33 7.79 7.17
N ILE A 71 -0.07 7.87 7.57
CA ILE A 71 0.62 6.81 8.32
C ILE A 71 1.10 7.30 9.68
N GLN A 72 0.98 6.45 10.69
CA GLN A 72 1.67 6.58 11.97
C GLN A 72 2.40 5.28 12.27
N ILE A 73 3.68 5.37 12.64
CA ILE A 73 4.52 4.22 13.00
C ILE A 73 4.92 4.35 14.46
N THR A 74 4.74 3.28 15.24
CA THR A 74 5.09 3.21 16.66
C THR A 74 5.95 1.99 16.94
N ILE A 75 7.06 2.17 17.63
CA ILE A 75 7.98 1.11 18.09
C ILE A 75 8.02 1.15 19.62
N ASP A 76 7.59 0.07 20.27
CA ASP A 76 7.54 -0.05 21.74
C ASP A 76 6.89 1.18 22.44
N GLY A 77 5.79 1.66 21.87
CA GLY A 77 5.04 2.80 22.37
C GLY A 77 5.62 4.17 22.01
N ASN A 78 6.78 4.23 21.34
CA ASN A 78 7.39 5.47 20.87
C ASN A 78 7.09 5.69 19.39
N GLN A 79 6.61 6.88 19.03
CA GLN A 79 6.39 7.22 17.63
C GLN A 79 7.73 7.31 16.89
N LEU A 80 7.82 6.66 15.73
CA LEU A 80 8.91 6.85 14.78
C LEU A 80 8.57 8.06 13.89
N PRO A 81 9.26 9.20 14.05
CA PRO A 81 9.02 10.37 13.21
C PRO A 81 9.47 10.10 11.78
N ILE A 82 8.70 10.64 10.83
CA ILE A 82 9.04 10.58 9.41
C ILE A 82 9.69 11.90 8.99
N PRO A 83 10.90 11.89 8.42
CA PRO A 83 11.56 13.10 7.95
C PRO A 83 10.68 13.88 6.95
N PRO A 84 10.71 15.22 6.99
CA PRO A 84 10.11 16.01 5.92
C PRO A 84 10.91 15.79 4.62
N ASN A 85 10.26 15.95 3.47
CA ASN A 85 10.84 15.76 2.15
C ASN A 85 11.29 14.33 1.82
N THR A 86 10.85 13.31 2.58
CA THR A 86 11.11 11.91 2.21
C THR A 86 10.58 11.63 0.81
N GLY A 87 11.46 11.18 -0.09
CA GLY A 87 11.11 10.90 -1.48
C GLY A 87 11.29 12.09 -2.42
N ILE A 88 11.85 13.22 -1.97
CA ILE A 88 12.08 14.41 -2.80
C ILE A 88 13.58 14.58 -3.06
N ASP A 89 13.96 14.94 -4.29
CA ASP A 89 15.35 15.15 -4.72
C ASP A 89 16.28 13.94 -4.48
N GLN A 90 15.71 12.72 -4.55
CA GLN A 90 16.46 11.49 -4.35
C GLN A 90 17.37 11.15 -5.53
N LEU A 91 18.38 10.30 -5.29
CA LEU A 91 19.13 9.68 -6.37
C LEU A 91 18.18 8.91 -7.29
N GLY A 92 18.26 9.15 -8.61
CA GLY A 92 17.33 8.61 -9.59
C GLY A 92 16.04 9.41 -9.77
N CYS A 93 15.86 10.53 -9.04
CA CYS A 93 14.76 11.48 -9.18
C CYS A 93 15.20 12.90 -8.73
N ARG A 94 16.37 13.36 -9.19
CA ARG A 94 16.96 14.63 -8.74
C ARG A 94 16.19 15.83 -9.27
N GLY A 95 15.90 16.79 -8.40
CA GLY A 95 15.05 17.94 -8.67
C GLY A 95 13.57 17.60 -8.87
N GLY A 96 13.18 16.35 -8.59
CA GLY A 96 11.82 15.84 -8.71
C GLY A 96 11.33 15.21 -7.40
N MET A 97 10.18 14.56 -7.48
CA MET A 97 9.54 13.86 -6.37
C MET A 97 9.21 12.44 -6.80
N ARG A 98 9.48 11.47 -5.93
CA ARG A 98 9.02 10.10 -6.16
C ARG A 98 7.50 10.06 -6.20
N TRP A 99 6.92 9.10 -6.93
CA TRP A 99 5.45 8.92 -6.95
C TRP A 99 4.87 8.74 -5.56
N VAL A 100 5.64 8.18 -4.62
CA VAL A 100 5.29 8.10 -3.21
C VAL A 100 6.25 8.99 -2.42
N HIS A 101 5.77 10.07 -1.80
CA HIS A 101 6.64 11.03 -1.11
C HIS A 101 5.91 11.77 0.04
N ILE A 102 6.66 12.57 0.80
CA ILE A 102 6.18 13.39 1.92
C ILE A 102 6.69 14.82 1.78
N HIS A 103 5.80 15.80 1.91
CA HIS A 103 6.20 17.22 1.95
C HIS A 103 6.58 17.72 3.33
N SER A 104 5.87 17.29 4.38
CA SER A 104 6.03 17.85 5.72
C SER A 104 5.88 16.77 6.78
N ALA A 105 6.73 16.83 7.79
CA ALA A 105 6.64 15.95 8.95
C ALA A 105 5.45 16.32 9.84
N SER A 106 4.89 15.32 10.51
CA SER A 106 3.93 15.50 11.61
C SER A 106 4.65 15.38 12.94
N ASP A 107 4.44 16.34 13.84
CA ASP A 107 5.15 16.39 15.13
C ASP A 107 4.52 15.48 16.21
N SER A 108 3.31 14.95 16.00
CA SER A 108 2.61 14.16 17.05
C SER A 108 1.50 13.22 16.55
N GLY A 109 1.52 12.81 15.29
CA GLY A 109 0.49 11.91 14.78
C GLY A 109 0.75 11.41 13.38
N PHE A 110 -0.32 11.29 12.61
CA PHE A 110 -0.23 10.82 11.25
C PHE A 110 0.53 11.80 10.33
N THR A 111 1.40 11.25 9.50
CA THR A 111 2.06 11.95 8.39
C THR A 111 1.37 11.58 7.09
N THR A 112 1.07 12.58 6.26
CA THR A 112 0.46 12.37 4.95
C THR A 112 1.50 11.88 3.95
N ILE A 113 1.26 10.71 3.38
CA ILE A 113 1.96 10.21 2.21
C ILE A 113 1.20 10.74 0.98
N HIS A 114 1.92 11.39 0.07
CA HIS A 114 1.41 11.73 -1.25
C HIS A 114 1.68 10.59 -2.20
N ILE A 115 0.64 10.15 -2.91
CA ILE A 115 0.77 9.17 -4.00
C ILE A 115 0.30 9.84 -5.28
N GLU A 116 1.23 10.13 -6.18
CA GLU A 116 0.99 10.80 -7.45
C GLU A 116 1.48 9.89 -8.58
N THR A 117 0.57 9.37 -9.41
CA THR A 117 0.88 8.33 -10.42
C THR A 117 0.25 8.65 -11.78
N PRO A 118 0.83 8.17 -12.90
CA PRO A 118 0.35 8.47 -14.25
C PRO A 118 -0.94 7.74 -14.63
N ASP A 119 -1.31 6.71 -13.89
CA ASP A 119 -2.54 5.96 -14.03
C ASP A 119 -2.95 5.33 -12.69
N ARG A 120 -4.00 4.51 -12.68
CA ARG A 120 -4.42 3.84 -11.45
C ARG A 120 -3.49 2.67 -11.15
N MET A 121 -2.65 2.83 -10.14
CA MET A 121 -1.76 1.79 -9.64
C MET A 121 -2.19 1.26 -8.27
N ASN A 122 -1.90 -0.01 -8.00
CA ASN A 122 -2.10 -0.63 -6.70
C ASN A 122 -0.86 -0.37 -5.81
N VAL A 123 -0.67 0.87 -5.38
CA VAL A 123 0.54 1.28 -4.65
C VAL A 123 0.58 0.62 -3.26
N PRO A 124 1.54 -0.28 -2.98
CA PRO A 124 1.63 -0.93 -1.68
C PRO A 124 2.26 0.01 -0.66
N LEU A 125 1.87 -0.13 0.60
CA LEU A 125 2.53 0.50 1.74
C LEU A 125 4.05 0.30 1.72
N GLY A 126 4.51 -0.90 1.37
CA GLY A 126 5.93 -1.18 1.27
C GLY A 126 6.68 -0.32 0.23
N ALA A 127 6.00 0.20 -0.81
CA ALA A 127 6.64 1.13 -1.76
C ALA A 127 7.11 2.42 -1.06
N PHE A 128 6.38 2.87 -0.03
CA PHE A 128 6.81 4.00 0.79
C PHE A 128 8.10 3.69 1.55
N PHE A 129 8.23 2.50 2.13
CA PHE A 129 9.46 2.07 2.82
C PHE A 129 10.64 1.92 1.85
N GLN A 130 10.41 1.47 0.63
CA GLN A 130 11.46 1.44 -0.41
C GLN A 130 11.90 2.85 -0.85
N VAL A 131 10.99 3.83 -0.82
CA VAL A 131 11.34 5.23 -1.05
C VAL A 131 12.18 5.76 0.10
N TRP A 132 11.76 5.52 1.34
CA TRP A 132 12.45 5.99 2.53
C TRP A 132 13.87 5.40 2.65
N ASP A 133 14.04 4.10 2.35
CA ASP A 133 15.33 3.39 2.34
C ASP A 133 16.47 4.14 1.61
N ARG A 134 16.13 4.89 0.55
CA ARG A 134 17.12 5.63 -0.26
C ARG A 134 17.76 6.82 0.46
N GLU A 135 17.18 7.24 1.59
CA GLU A 135 17.65 8.35 2.43
C GLU A 135 18.08 7.88 3.83
N GLY A 136 17.83 6.62 4.18
CA GLY A 136 18.11 6.04 5.50
C GLY A 136 17.05 5.02 5.88
N THR A 137 16.96 4.71 7.17
CA THR A 137 15.97 3.74 7.67
C THR A 137 14.65 4.42 8.03
N PRO A 138 13.52 3.69 8.02
CA PRO A 138 13.34 2.25 7.79
C PRO A 138 13.47 1.79 6.33
N SER A 139 13.74 0.50 6.15
CA SER A 139 13.89 -0.14 4.84
C SER A 139 13.00 -1.39 4.71
N LEU A 140 13.22 -2.14 3.63
CA LEU A 140 12.73 -3.50 3.49
C LEU A 140 13.89 -4.46 3.18
N THR A 141 13.77 -5.71 3.61
CA THR A 141 14.64 -6.81 3.18
C THR A 141 14.48 -7.11 1.67
N GLU A 142 15.37 -7.93 1.11
CA GLU A 142 15.30 -8.36 -0.30
C GLU A 142 13.95 -9.02 -0.66
N ASP A 143 13.33 -9.72 0.28
CA ASP A 143 12.01 -10.35 0.14
C ASP A 143 10.84 -9.44 0.55
N ARG A 144 11.10 -8.14 0.70
CA ARG A 144 10.14 -7.06 0.97
C ARG A 144 9.43 -7.18 2.32
N LYS A 145 10.20 -7.54 3.35
CA LYS A 145 9.75 -7.53 4.74
C LYS A 145 10.24 -6.28 5.44
N PHE A 146 9.46 -5.80 6.40
CA PHE A 146 9.91 -4.69 7.24
C PHE A 146 11.30 -4.96 7.84
N ASP A 147 12.15 -3.94 7.72
CA ASP A 147 13.46 -3.83 8.34
C ASP A 147 13.65 -2.39 8.85
N ILE A 148 13.07 -2.07 10.02
CA ILE A 148 13.02 -0.70 10.54
C ILE A 148 14.41 -0.18 10.89
N ASN A 149 15.36 -1.07 11.19
CA ASN A 149 16.72 -0.71 11.62
C ASN A 149 17.75 -0.79 10.48
N GLY A 150 17.38 -1.33 9.31
CA GLY A 150 18.22 -1.44 8.12
C GLY A 150 19.35 -2.46 8.23
N ASN A 151 19.20 -3.50 9.07
CA ASN A 151 20.25 -4.50 9.29
C ASN A 151 20.20 -5.67 8.29
N GLY A 152 19.21 -5.69 7.38
CA GLY A 152 18.98 -6.75 6.41
C GLY A 152 18.25 -7.98 6.96
N VAL A 153 17.80 -7.95 8.20
CA VAL A 153 17.02 -9.00 8.87
C VAL A 153 15.58 -8.53 9.02
N SER A 154 14.65 -9.46 8.86
CA SER A 154 13.23 -9.11 8.97
C SER A 154 12.82 -8.85 10.42
N ASP A 155 12.12 -7.73 10.62
CA ASP A 155 11.51 -7.38 11.90
C ASP A 155 10.45 -8.38 12.37
N TRP A 156 9.91 -9.22 11.48
CA TRP A 156 8.96 -10.28 11.86
C TRP A 156 9.59 -11.29 12.83
N GLU A 157 10.92 -11.39 12.88
CA GLU A 157 11.62 -12.23 13.85
C GLU A 157 11.72 -11.55 15.23
N GLU A 158 11.88 -10.22 15.26
CA GLU A 158 12.18 -9.42 16.45
C GLU A 158 10.93 -8.79 17.11
N TYR A 159 9.89 -8.53 16.32
CA TYR A 159 8.69 -7.79 16.73
C TYR A 159 7.40 -8.57 16.47
N ASP A 160 6.42 -8.37 17.35
CA ASP A 160 5.02 -8.59 17.04
C ASP A 160 4.48 -7.34 16.33
N ILE A 161 4.19 -7.49 15.04
CA ILE A 161 3.77 -6.39 14.15
C ILE A 161 2.25 -6.43 13.99
N SER A 162 1.60 -5.30 14.25
CA SER A 162 0.17 -5.11 14.00
C SER A 162 -0.09 -3.89 13.13
N MET A 163 -1.14 -3.96 12.32
CA MET A 163 -1.55 -2.87 11.45
C MET A 163 -3.05 -2.63 11.56
N ILE A 164 -3.43 -1.39 11.83
CA ILE A 164 -4.82 -0.93 11.86
C ILE A 164 -5.00 0.04 10.70
N VAL A 165 -5.99 -0.21 9.86
CA VAL A 165 -6.39 0.68 8.77
C VAL A 165 -7.81 1.13 9.01
N ASN A 166 -8.02 2.44 9.12
CA ASN A 166 -9.33 3.05 9.36
C ASN A 166 -10.05 2.44 10.60
N GLY A 167 -9.29 2.20 11.67
CA GLY A 167 -9.79 1.61 12.92
C GLY A 167 -10.08 0.10 12.86
N LYS A 168 -9.66 -0.61 11.80
CA LYS A 168 -9.84 -2.06 11.65
C LYS A 168 -8.51 -2.76 11.44
N GLU A 169 -8.37 -3.94 12.04
CA GLU A 169 -7.20 -4.80 11.81
C GLU A 169 -7.05 -5.12 10.32
N ASN A 170 -5.83 -5.03 9.81
CA ASN A 170 -5.46 -5.40 8.45
C ASN A 170 -4.18 -6.26 8.48
N LYS A 171 -4.17 -7.34 7.69
CA LYS A 171 -3.08 -8.34 7.67
C LYS A 171 -2.29 -8.35 6.36
N GLN A 172 -2.45 -7.33 5.52
CA GLN A 172 -1.73 -7.21 4.26
C GLN A 172 -0.33 -6.57 4.43
N PHE A 173 -0.12 -5.83 5.51
CA PHE A 173 1.17 -5.25 5.91
C PHE A 173 1.91 -4.57 4.74
N GLU A 174 3.12 -5.02 4.38
CA GLU A 174 3.94 -4.43 3.32
C GLU A 174 3.21 -4.43 1.97
N SER A 175 2.30 -5.38 1.75
CA SER A 175 1.50 -5.51 0.52
C SER A 175 0.15 -4.79 0.56
N PHE A 176 -0.16 -4.08 1.65
CA PHE A 176 -1.40 -3.30 1.76
C PHE A 176 -1.46 -2.23 0.67
N VAL A 177 -2.44 -2.32 -0.21
CA VAL A 177 -2.65 -1.31 -1.26
C VAL A 177 -3.34 -0.12 -0.64
N MET A 178 -2.63 1.00 -0.60
CA MET A 178 -3.11 2.23 0.02
C MET A 178 -4.17 2.88 -0.87
N GLU A 179 -5.27 3.31 -0.26
CA GLU A 179 -6.33 4.09 -0.91
C GLU A 179 -6.38 5.51 -0.33
N ASP A 180 -7.12 6.39 -1.00
CA ASP A 180 -7.24 7.78 -0.56
C ASP A 180 -7.81 7.87 0.86
N LEU A 181 -7.27 8.80 1.65
CA LEU A 181 -7.68 9.12 3.02
C LEU A 181 -7.49 8.00 4.06
N ASP A 182 -6.90 6.85 3.69
CA ASP A 182 -6.59 5.78 4.64
C ASP A 182 -5.80 6.31 5.83
N MET A 183 -6.20 5.91 7.04
CA MET A 183 -5.42 6.10 8.27
C MET A 183 -4.79 4.77 8.65
N ILE A 184 -3.47 4.69 8.51
CA ILE A 184 -2.66 3.49 8.70
C ILE A 184 -1.84 3.64 9.98
N GLU A 185 -2.09 2.79 10.95
CA GLU A 185 -1.30 2.68 12.18
C GLU A 185 -0.48 1.40 12.10
N LEU A 186 0.84 1.51 12.15
CA LEU A 186 1.76 0.38 12.30
C LEU A 186 2.37 0.39 13.70
N LEU A 187 2.26 -0.75 14.36
CA LEU A 187 2.80 -0.94 15.70
C LEU A 187 3.75 -2.13 15.69
N PHE A 188 4.98 -1.88 16.12
CA PHE A 188 6.03 -2.85 16.33
C PHE A 188 6.23 -2.98 17.85
N THR A 189 6.00 -4.18 18.39
CA THR A 189 6.19 -4.49 19.82
C THR A 189 7.26 -5.56 19.95
N SER A 190 8.36 -5.24 20.64
CA SER A 190 9.46 -6.19 20.84
C SER A 190 8.98 -7.46 21.56
N LYS A 191 9.49 -8.63 21.13
CA LYS A 191 9.17 -9.95 21.72
C LYS A 191 9.89 -10.24 23.03
#